data_AF-A0A397G8E6-F1
#
_entry.id   AF-A0A397G8E6-F1
#
_cell.length_a   1.000
_cell.length_b   1.000
_cell.length_c   1.000
_cell.angle_alpha   90.00
_cell.angle_beta   90.00
_cell.angle_gamma   90.00
#
_symmetry.space_group_name_H-M   'P 1'
#
loop_
_entity.id
_entity.type
_entity.pdbx_description
1 polymer ?
#
loop_
_entity_poly.entity_id
_entity_poly.type
_entity_poly.pdbx_seq_one_letter_code
_entity_poly.pdbx_strand_id
1 'polypeptide(L)'
;MEYARAYTEDDNILVSEEIKESICSDIIKHLNILTPIVEKYDTFFHQLIYHMRYKEHIAIPDKIGSPETMRKKEIITEQPTLSNITKSDQIALDDFLNTWNKAVSSL
;
A
#
# COMPACT_ATOMS: atom_id res chain seq x y z
N MET A 1 0.56 10.03 3.73
CA MET A 1 1.39 10.51 2.60
C MET A 1 1.40 12.02 2.51
N GLU A 2 1.78 12.70 3.59
CA GLU A 2 2.16 14.13 3.57
C GLU A 2 3.68 14.30 3.60
N TYR A 3 4.41 13.31 4.12
CA TYR A 3 5.87 13.36 4.22
C TYR A 3 6.58 13.42 2.87
N ALA A 4 6.04 12.82 1.81
CA ALA A 4 6.67 12.82 0.48
C ALA A 4 6.59 14.18 -0.26
N ARG A 5 5.68 15.09 0.12
CA ARG A 5 5.50 16.39 -0.56
C ARG A 5 6.54 17.44 -0.18
N ALA A 6 7.37 17.19 0.83
CA ALA A 6 8.46 18.10 1.18
C ALA A 6 9.71 17.93 0.29
N TYR A 7 9.68 17.02 -0.71
CA TYR A 7 10.88 16.53 -1.40
C TYR A 7 11.00 16.90 -2.88
N THR A 8 10.32 17.94 -3.36
CA THR A 8 10.50 18.38 -4.74
C THR A 8 10.99 19.82 -4.80
N GLU A 9 12.15 19.97 -5.45
CA GLU A 9 12.87 21.21 -5.83
C GLU A 9 14.11 21.59 -5.00
N ASP A 10 14.95 20.63 -4.59
CA ASP A 10 16.41 20.89 -4.52
C ASP A 10 17.20 19.57 -4.43
N ASP A 11 18.09 19.30 -5.39
CA ASP A 11 18.91 18.06 -5.46
C ASP A 11 19.99 17.98 -4.36
N ASN A 12 19.98 18.90 -3.38
CA ASN A 12 20.96 18.99 -2.28
C ASN A 12 20.33 18.97 -0.88
N ILE A 13 19.12 18.45 -0.70
CA ILE A 13 18.60 18.21 0.65
C ILE A 13 19.35 17.00 1.24
N LEU A 14 20.49 17.27 1.89
CA LEU A 14 21.14 16.34 2.80
C LEU A 14 20.17 16.05 3.95
N VAL A 15 19.34 15.03 3.78
CA VAL A 15 18.46 14.52 4.84
C VAL A 15 19.34 14.15 6.03
N SER A 16 19.11 14.78 7.18
CA SER A 16 19.87 14.49 8.40
C SER A 16 19.67 13.03 8.81
N GLU A 17 20.67 12.43 9.48
CA GLU A 17 20.56 11.07 9.98
C GLU A 17 19.36 10.91 10.93
N GLU A 18 19.06 11.91 11.76
CA GLU A 18 17.88 11.91 12.63
C GLU A 18 16.56 11.78 11.85
N ILE A 19 16.44 12.49 10.72
CA ILE A 19 15.24 12.39 9.86
C ILE A 19 15.17 11.01 9.20
N LYS A 20 16.30 10.46 8.73
CA LYS A 20 16.35 9.11 8.17
C LYS A 20 15.95 8.05 9.19
N GLU A 21 16.46 8.15 10.42
CA GLU A 21 16.15 7.25 11.52
C GLU A 21 14.67 7.31 11.90
N SER A 22 14.10 8.53 11.96
CA SER A 22 12.67 8.73 12.21
C SER A 22 11.80 8.06 11.14
N ILE A 23 12.11 8.29 9.86
CA ILE A 23 11.42 7.63 8.74
C ILE A 23 11.54 6.11 8.83
N CYS A 24 12.74 5.59 9.08
CA CYS A 24 12.95 4.14 9.20
C CYS A 24 12.17 3.56 10.39
N SER A 25 12.16 4.24 11.53
CA SER A 25 11.43 3.84 12.72
C SER A 25 9.93 3.76 12.46
N ASP A 26 9.37 4.74 11.77
CA ASP A 26 7.94 4.76 11.45
C ASP A 26 7.55 3.67 10.44
N ILE A 27 8.41 3.41 9.44
CA ILE A 27 8.26 2.25 8.55
C ILE A 27 8.27 0.95 9.34
N ILE A 28 9.25 0.76 10.25
CA ILE A 28 9.35 -0.44 11.08
C ILE A 28 8.12 -0.62 11.96
N LYS A 29 7.61 0.45 12.59
CA LYS A 29 6.38 0.38 13.40
C LYS A 29 5.19 -0.08 12.55
N HIS A 30 5.02 0.50 11.36
CA HIS A 30 3.96 0.10 10.44
C HIS A 30 4.08 -1.38 10.04
N LEU A 31 5.29 -1.83 9.69
CA LEU A 31 5.55 -3.23 9.34
C LEU A 31 5.27 -4.15 10.53
N ASN A 32 5.70 -3.81 11.74
CA ASN A 32 5.44 -4.61 12.94
C ASN A 32 3.95 -4.76 13.26
N ILE A 33 3.11 -3.78 12.89
CA ILE A 33 1.66 -3.87 13.02
C ILE A 33 1.06 -4.73 11.91
N LEU A 34 1.50 -4.54 10.66
CA LEU A 34 0.93 -5.21 9.50
C LEU A 34 1.33 -6.67 9.37
N THR A 35 2.60 -7.02 9.64
CA THR A 35 3.12 -8.39 9.51
C THR A 35 2.25 -9.44 10.22
N PRO A 36 1.90 -9.31 11.52
CA PRO A 36 1.06 -10.32 12.18
C PRO A 36 -0.37 -10.39 11.62
N ILE A 37 -0.89 -9.28 11.08
CA ILE A 37 -2.21 -9.24 10.44
C ILE A 37 -2.16 -9.99 9.10
N VAL A 38 -1.11 -9.75 8.31
CA VAL A 38 -0.87 -10.44 7.03
C VAL A 38 -0.74 -11.93 7.26
N GLU A 39 0.08 -12.36 8.23
CA GLU A 39 0.25 -13.78 8.56
C GLU A 39 -1.05 -14.42 9.02
N LYS A 40 -1.83 -13.73 9.85
CA LYS A 40 -3.11 -14.22 10.37
C LYS A 40 -4.18 -14.37 9.29
N TYR A 41 -4.16 -13.54 8.25
CA TYR A 41 -5.16 -13.51 7.19
C TYR A 41 -4.52 -13.66 5.79
N ASP A 42 -3.50 -14.51 5.66
CA ASP A 42 -2.62 -14.59 4.48
C ASP A 42 -3.37 -14.74 3.15
N THR A 43 -4.33 -15.66 3.08
CA THR A 43 -5.12 -15.89 1.86
C THR A 43 -5.95 -14.67 1.47
N PHE A 44 -6.57 -14.00 2.45
CA PHE A 44 -7.33 -12.78 2.22
C PHE A 44 -6.40 -11.65 1.76
N PHE A 45 -5.23 -11.51 2.39
CA PHE A 45 -4.29 -10.45 2.04
C PHE A 45 -3.73 -10.63 0.64
N HIS A 46 -3.39 -11.86 0.25
CA HIS A 46 -2.99 -12.17 -1.12
C HIS A 46 -4.07 -11.77 -2.15
N GLN A 47 -5.34 -12.09 -1.88
CA GLN A 47 -6.43 -11.68 -2.76
C GLN A 47 -6.60 -10.15 -2.80
N LEU A 48 -6.42 -9.48 -1.67
CA LEU A 48 -6.55 -8.04 -1.55
C LEU A 48 -5.46 -7.31 -2.33
N ILE A 49 -4.21 -7.75 -2.25
CA ILE A 49 -3.09 -7.18 -3.03
C ILE A 49 -3.38 -7.29 -4.53
N TYR A 50 -3.83 -8.45 -5.01
CA TYR A 50 -4.17 -8.64 -6.43
C TYR A 50 -5.33 -7.75 -6.88
N HIS A 51 -6.37 -7.62 -6.04
CA HIS A 51 -7.46 -6.68 -6.30
C HIS A 51 -6.96 -5.24 -6.42
N MET A 52 -6.12 -4.78 -5.51
CA MET A 52 -5.56 -3.43 -5.54
C MET A 52 -4.67 -3.18 -6.77
N ARG A 53 -3.86 -4.16 -7.17
CA ARG A 53 -3.05 -4.08 -8.39
C ARG A 53 -3.93 -3.96 -9.63
N TYR A 54 -4.99 -4.76 -9.71
CA TYR A 54 -5.96 -4.65 -10.79
C TYR A 54 -6.59 -3.25 -10.86
N LYS A 55 -6.99 -2.69 -9.71
CA LYS A 55 -7.52 -1.32 -9.62
C LYS A 55 -6.51 -0.26 -10.03
N GLU A 56 -5.24 -0.44 -9.67
CA GLU A 56 -4.14 0.45 -10.06
C GLU A 56 -3.94 0.46 -11.58
N HIS A 57 -3.91 -0.71 -12.24
CA HIS A 57 -3.84 -0.82 -13.70
C HIS A 57 -5.01 -0.13 -14.42
N ILE A 58 -6.22 -0.19 -13.86
CA ILE A 58 -7.38 0.53 -14.41
C ILE A 58 -7.26 2.04 -14.22
N ALA A 59 -6.72 2.49 -13.09
CA ALA A 59 -6.67 3.90 -12.74
C ALA A 59 -5.64 4.67 -13.57
N ILE A 60 -4.47 4.06 -13.84
CA ILE A 60 -3.35 4.70 -14.54
C ILE A 60 -2.76 3.80 -15.66
N PRO A 61 -3.59 3.41 -16.65
CA PRO A 61 -3.19 2.47 -17.69
C PRO A 61 -2.00 2.97 -18.52
N ASP A 62 -1.86 4.28 -18.70
CA ASP A 62 -0.76 4.88 -19.47
C ASP A 62 0.61 4.73 -18.78
N LYS A 63 0.62 4.51 -17.46
CA LYS A 63 1.85 4.38 -16.66
C LYS A 63 2.26 2.93 -16.41
N ILE A 64 1.28 2.04 -16.23
CA ILE A 64 1.51 0.67 -15.77
C ILE A 64 1.09 -0.37 -16.84
N GLY A 65 0.37 0.07 -17.88
CA GLY A 65 -0.14 -0.78 -18.96
C GLY A 65 -1.58 -1.24 -18.70
N SER A 66 -2.24 -1.68 -19.77
CA SER A 66 -3.62 -2.17 -19.70
C SER A 66 -3.73 -3.40 -18.79
N PRO A 67 -4.93 -3.72 -18.25
CA PRO A 67 -5.14 -4.92 -17.44
C PRO A 67 -4.74 -6.24 -18.15
N GLU A 68 -4.65 -6.23 -19.47
CA GLU A 68 -4.19 -7.38 -20.28
C GLU A 68 -2.72 -7.74 -20.05
N THR A 69 -1.91 -6.81 -19.52
CA THR A 69 -0.51 -7.07 -19.15
C THR A 69 -0.39 -7.80 -17.81
N MET A 70 -1.45 -7.81 -16.99
CA MET A 70 -1.48 -8.56 -15.75
C MET A 70 -1.57 -10.07 -16.01
N ARG A 71 -0.95 -10.86 -15.13
CA ARG A 71 -1.10 -12.32 -15.22
C ARG A 71 -2.53 -12.69 -14.80
N LYS A 72 -3.13 -13.67 -15.48
CA LYS A 72 -4.50 -14.13 -15.17
C LYS A 72 -4.76 -14.43 -13.69
N LYS A 73 -3.75 -14.94 -12.96
CA LYS A 73 -3.84 -15.25 -11.52
C LYS A 73 -3.86 -14.02 -10.59
N GLU A 74 -3.56 -12.84 -11.13
CA GLU A 74 -3.50 -11.55 -10.42
C GLU A 74 -4.76 -10.72 -10.66
N ILE A 75 -5.65 -11.16 -11.55
CA ILE A 75 -6.90 -10.46 -11.85
C ILE A 75 -7.95 -10.87 -10.82
N ILE A 76 -8.21 -9.98 -9.85
CA ILE A 76 -9.30 -10.11 -8.89
C ILE A 76 -10.15 -8.84 -8.98
N THR A 77 -11.27 -8.94 -9.68
CA THR A 77 -12.11 -7.78 -9.99
C THR A 77 -12.97 -7.32 -8.82
N GLU A 78 -13.38 -8.27 -7.97
CA GLU A 78 -14.21 -8.01 -6.80
C GLU A 78 -13.35 -7.83 -5.56
N GLN A 79 -13.72 -6.90 -4.69
CA GLN A 79 -13.01 -6.70 -3.44
C GLN A 79 -13.25 -7.92 -2.53
N PRO A 80 -12.19 -8.58 -2.04
CA PRO A 80 -12.35 -9.70 -1.12
C PRO A 80 -12.96 -9.21 0.20
N THR A 81 -13.72 -10.07 0.87
CA THR A 81 -14.35 -9.78 2.17
C THR A 81 -13.83 -10.73 3.24
N LEU A 82 -13.77 -10.24 4.49
CA LEU A 82 -13.31 -11.02 5.65
C LEU A 82 -14.25 -10.77 6.83
N SER A 83 -14.99 -11.80 7.24
CA SER A 83 -16.09 -11.66 8.22
C SER A 83 -15.64 -11.61 9.69
N ASN A 84 -14.45 -12.12 10.01
CA ASN A 84 -14.01 -12.34 11.40
C ASN A 84 -12.79 -11.49 11.78
N ILE A 85 -12.62 -10.33 11.13
CA ILE A 85 -11.52 -9.41 11.44
C ILE A 85 -11.78 -8.67 12.75
N THR A 86 -10.73 -8.52 13.56
CA THR A 86 -10.83 -7.76 14.82
C THR A 86 -10.86 -6.26 14.52
N LYS A 87 -11.42 -5.44 15.43
CA LYS A 87 -11.47 -3.98 15.23
C LYS A 87 -10.08 -3.35 15.06
N SER A 88 -9.08 -3.82 15.80
CA SER A 88 -7.70 -3.33 15.69
C SER A 88 -7.08 -3.70 14.34
N ASP A 89 -7.28 -4.95 13.90
CA ASP A 89 -6.77 -5.41 12.61
C ASP A 89 -7.44 -4.65 11.46
N GLN A 90 -8.74 -4.35 11.59
CA GLN A 90 -9.49 -3.57 10.61
C GLN A 90 -8.95 -2.14 10.49
N ILE A 91 -8.65 -1.46 11.61
CA ILE A 91 -8.09 -0.11 11.58
C ILE A 91 -6.75 -0.09 10.84
N ALA A 92 -5.85 -1.01 11.17
CA ALA A 92 -4.55 -1.11 10.49
C ALA A 92 -4.69 -1.43 8.99
N LEU A 93 -5.68 -2.27 8.64
CA LEU A 93 -5.99 -2.58 7.25
C LEU A 93 -6.53 -1.36 6.49
N ASP A 94 -7.45 -0.61 7.09
CA ASP A 94 -8.03 0.60 6.50
C ASP A 94 -6.95 1.66 6.29
N ASP A 95 -6.04 1.85 7.24
CA ASP A 95 -4.89 2.75 7.12
C ASP A 95 -3.97 2.36 5.96
N PHE A 96 -3.71 1.06 5.79
CA PHE A 96 -2.95 0.53 4.66
C PHE A 96 -3.65 0.78 3.33
N LEU A 97 -4.94 0.47 3.20
CA LEU A 97 -5.73 0.69 1.99
C LEU A 97 -5.79 2.18 1.61
N ASN A 98 -6.02 3.05 2.60
CA ASN A 98 -6.03 4.49 2.40
C ASN A 98 -4.68 5.01 1.93
N THR A 99 -3.58 4.44 2.46
CA THR A 99 -2.23 4.78 2.02
C THR A 99 -2.03 4.33 0.58
N TRP A 100 -2.36 3.10 0.20
CA TRP A 100 -2.27 2.63 -1.18
C TRP A 100 -3.02 3.53 -2.16
N ASN A 101 -4.30 3.80 -1.88
CA ASN A 101 -5.16 4.59 -2.76
C ASN A 101 -4.61 6.00 -2.97
N LYS A 102 -4.09 6.63 -1.91
CA LYS A 102 -3.45 7.95 -2.03
C LYS A 102 -2.22 7.92 -2.93
N ALA A 103 -1.43 6.83 -2.93
CA ALA A 103 -0.24 6.72 -3.80
C ALA A 103 -0.69 6.63 -5.25
N VAL A 104 -1.64 5.73 -5.55
CA VAL A 104 -2.18 5.56 -6.90
C VAL A 104 -2.81 6.85 -7.42
N SER A 105 -3.59 7.57 -6.60
CA SER A 105 -4.20 8.84 -7.01
C SER A 105 -3.19 9.99 -7.18
N SER A 106 -1.99 9.87 -6.62
CA SER A 106 -0.93 10.88 -6.73
C SER A 106 0.03 10.62 -7.88
N LEU A 107 -0.10 9.48 -8.57
CA LEU A 107 0.66 9.13 -9.76
C LEU A 107 -0.01 9.74 -10.98
#